data_AF-A0A1G7UGV2-F1
#
_entry.id   AF-A0A1G7UGV2-F1
#
_cell.length_a   1.000
_cell.length_b   1.000
_cell.length_c   1.000
_cell.angle_alpha   90.00
_cell.angle_beta   90.00
_cell.angle_gamma   90.00
#
_symmetry.space_group_name_H-M   'P 1'
#
loop_
_entity.id
_entity.type
_entity.pdbx_description
1 polymer ?
#
loop_
_entity_poly.entity_id
_entity_poly.type
_entity_poly.pdbx_seq_one_letter_code
_entity_poly.pdbx_strand_id
1 'polypeptide(L)' 'MEPKIGDKMKVSPQLTALPDWIDGEVIDVEHNPFMGLIISIKDKLGRIFFGQSRFFIAL' A
#
# COMPACT_ATOMS: atom_id res chain seq x y z
N MET A 1 14.57 -0.59 0.82
CA MET A 1 14.31 0.18 2.06
C MET A 1 12.87 -0.10 2.45
N GLU A 2 12.59 -0.37 3.73
CA GLU A 2 11.19 -0.52 4.18
C GLU A 2 10.46 0.83 4.05
N PRO A 3 9.21 0.85 3.54
CA PRO A 3 8.42 2.06 3.44
C PRO A 3 8.07 2.62 4.82
N LYS A 4 7.87 3.94 4.85
CA LYS A 4 7.54 4.70 6.06
C LYS A 4 6.27 5.51 5.83
N ILE A 5 5.61 5.89 6.92
CA ILE A 5 4.47 6.80 6.87
C ILE A 5 4.88 8.10 6.15
N GLY A 6 4.06 8.53 5.19
CA GLY A 6 4.32 9.67 4.32
C GLY A 6 4.96 9.32 2.96
N ASP A 7 5.52 8.12 2.80
CA ASP A 7 6.06 7.67 1.51
C ASP A 7 4.93 7.57 0.48
N LYS A 8 5.27 7.83 -0.79
CA LYS A 8 4.33 7.63 -1.90
C LYS A 8 4.55 6.27 -2.54
N MET A 9 3.46 5.53 -2.71
CA MET A 9 3.47 4.21 -3.30
C MET A 9 2.27 4.02 -4.22
N LYS A 10 2.36 3.02 -5.09
CA LYS A 10 1.22 2.51 -5.87
C LYS A 10 0.79 1.16 -5.34
N VAL A 11 -0.52 0.92 -5.28
CA VAL A 11 -1.12 -0.40 -4.96
C VAL A 11 -1.59 -1.11 -6.22
N SER A 12 -1.36 -2.43 -6.26
CA SER A 12 -1.59 -3.30 -7.41
C SER A 12 -3.08 -3.48 -7.75
N PRO A 13 -3.44 -3.50 -9.05
CA PRO A 13 -4.75 -3.96 -9.55
C PRO A 13 -5.20 -5.30 -8.97
N GLN A 14 -4.25 -6.21 -8.69
CA GLN A 14 -4.56 -7.53 -8.14
C GLN A 14 -5.17 -7.46 -6.73
N LEU A 15 -4.84 -6.42 -5.96
CA LEU A 15 -5.38 -6.19 -4.63
C LEU A 15 -6.67 -5.34 -4.69
N THR A 16 -6.70 -4.34 -5.56
CA THR A 16 -7.79 -3.35 -5.60
C THR A 16 -8.98 -3.79 -6.46
N ALA A 17 -8.79 -4.77 -7.34
CA ALA A 17 -9.74 -5.13 -8.41
C ALA A 17 -10.11 -3.95 -9.34
N LEU A 18 -9.22 -2.95 -9.43
CA LEU A 18 -9.34 -1.80 -10.33
C LEU A 18 -8.46 -2.03 -11.58
N PRO A 19 -8.73 -1.34 -12.71
CA PRO A 19 -7.96 -1.53 -13.93
C PRO A 19 -6.50 -1.09 -13.81
N ASP A 20 -6.23 -0.07 -12.99
CA ASP A 20 -4.92 0.59 -12.90
C ASP A 20 -4.32 0.52 -11.50
N TRP A 21 -3.00 0.68 -11.45
CA TRP A 21 -2.28 0.92 -10.20
C TRP A 21 -2.73 2.24 -9.59
N ILE A 22 -3.04 2.23 -8.30
CA ILE A 22 -3.56 3.42 -7.60
C ILE A 22 -2.47 4.05 -6.75
N ASP A 23 -2.21 5.34 -6.99
CA ASP A 23 -1.30 6.15 -6.18
C ASP A 23 -1.90 6.46 -4.80
N GLY A 24 -1.08 6.33 -3.76
CA GLY A 24 -1.44 6.73 -2.41
C GLY A 24 -0.23 7.08 -1.54
N GLU A 25 -0.53 7.63 -0.38
CA GLU A 25 0.43 7.90 0.69
C GLU A 25 0.35 6.81 1.74
N VAL A 26 1.49 6.29 2.19
CA VAL A 26 1.57 5.33 3.28
C VAL A 26 1.07 5.98 4.57
N ILE A 27 0.07 5.37 5.20
CA ILE A 27 -0.52 5.83 6.46
C ILE A 27 -0.25 4.87 7.63
N ASP A 28 0.13 3.63 7.33
CA ASP A 28 0.45 2.63 8.34
C ASP A 28 1.39 1.55 7.77
N VAL A 29 2.25 1.02 8.63
CA VAL A 29 3.22 -0.05 8.34
C VAL A 29 3.23 -1.01 9.52
N GLU A 30 2.72 -2.22 9.31
CA GLU A 30 2.59 -3.26 10.35
C GLU A 30 3.51 -4.45 10.04
N HIS A 31 4.33 -4.86 11.01
CA HIS A 31 5.07 -6.12 10.95
C HIS A 31 4.21 -7.27 11.48
N ASN A 32 3.40 -7.85 10.60
CA ASN A 32 2.53 -8.96 10.95
C ASN A 32 3.34 -10.28 11.07
N PRO A 33 3.21 -11.04 12.17
CA PRO A 33 4.04 -12.23 12.40
C PRO A 33 3.74 -13.40 11.46
N PHE A 34 2.60 -13.40 10.76
CA PHE A 34 2.20 -14.45 9.83
C PHE A 34 2.33 -14.03 8.37
N MET A 35 1.97 -12.78 8.08
CA MET A 35 1.86 -12.25 6.71
C MET A 35 3.06 -11.41 6.29
N GLY A 36 4.00 -11.13 7.20
CA GLY A 36 5.13 -10.24 6.99
C GLY A 36 4.71 -8.77 7.02
N LEU A 37 5.35 -7.94 6.20
CA LEU A 37 5.09 -6.50 6.18
C LEU A 37 3.74 -6.20 5.51
N ILE A 38 2.82 -5.60 6.26
CA ILE A 38 1.55 -5.06 5.77
C ILE A 38 1.69 -3.55 5.62
N ILE A 39 1.23 -3.03 4.49
CA ILE A 39 1.25 -1.60 4.17
C ILE A 39 -0.18 -1.14 3.99
N SER A 40 -0.52 0.02 4.57
CA SER A 40 -1.76 0.73 4.27
C SER A 40 -1.45 2.06 3.58
N ILE A 41 -2.12 2.34 2.45
CA ILE A 41 -2.04 3.63 1.76
C ILE A 41 -3.40 4.29 1.64
N LYS A 42 -3.41 5.62 1.61
CA LYS A 42 -4.59 6.45 1.33
C LYS A 42 -4.43 7.17 0.01
N ASP A 43 -5.41 7.03 -0.88
CA ASP A 43 -5.41 7.72 -2.18
C ASP A 43 -6.02 9.13 -2.09
N LYS A 44 -6.00 9.87 -3.21
CA LYS A 44 -6.55 11.23 -3.30
C LYS A 44 -8.07 11.31 -3.12
N LEU A 45 -8.79 10.20 -3.31
CA LEU A 45 -10.24 10.10 -3.09
C LEU A 45 -10.58 9.72 -1.64
N GLY A 46 -9.57 9.50 -0.80
CA GLY A 46 -9.73 9.09 0.58
C GLY A 46 -9.95 7.60 0.78
N ARG A 47 -9.85 6.77 -0.26
CA ARG A 47 -9.91 5.31 -0.16
C ARG A 47 -8.65 4.80 0.53
N ILE A 48 -8.80 3.77 1.36
CA ILE A 48 -7.69 3.11 2.04
C ILE A 48 -7.54 1.71 1.45
N PHE A 49 -6.32 1.39 1.01
CA PHE A 49 -5.95 0.06 0.55
C PHE A 49 -4.87 -0.49 1.48
N PHE A 50 -5.03 -1.73 1.92
CA PHE A 50 -4.08 -2.39 2.82
C PHE A 50 -3.82 -3.83 2.40
N GLY A 51 -2.58 -4.28 2.55
CA GLY A 51 -2.20 -5.65 2.22
C GLY A 51 -0.71 -5.92 2.35
N GLN A 52 -0.28 -7.13 1.99
CA GLN A 52 1.13 -7.50 1.99
C GLN A 52 1.94 -6.58 1.07
N SER A 53 3.16 -6.24 1.48
CA SER A 53 4.07 -5.35 0.76
C SER A 53 4.30 -5.71 -0.71
N ARG A 54 4.18 -7.00 -1.09
CA ARG A 54 4.27 -7.47 -2.48
C ARG A 54 3.27 -6.83 -3.46
N PHE A 55 2.16 -6.28 -2.94
CA PHE A 55 1.16 -5.59 -3.75
C PHE A 55 1.47 -4.11 -3.95
N PHE A 56 2.57 -3.60 -3.40
CA PHE A 56 2.92 -2.20 -3.41
C PHE A 56 4.27 -1.97 -4.08
N ILE A 57 4.39 -0.88 -4.82
CA ILE A 57 5.65 -0.41 -5.40
C ILE A 57 5.90 1.04 -4.99
N ALA A 58 7.16 1.37 -4.71
CA ALA A 58 7.56 2.74 -4.44
C ALA A 58 7.50 3.59 -5.72
N LEU A 59 7.19 4.88 -5.56
CA LEU A 59 7.31 5.89 -6.62
C LEU A 59 8.73 6.44 -6.74
#